data_AF-A0A951FS31-F1
#
_entry.id   AF-A0A951FS31-F1
#
_cell.length_a   1.000
_cell.length_b   1.000
_cell.length_c   1.000
_cell.angle_alpha   90.00
_cell.angle_beta   90.00
_cell.angle_gamma   90.00
#
_symmetry.space_group_name_H-M   'P 1'
#
loop_
_entity.id
_entity.type
_entity.pdbx_description
1 polymer ?
#
loop_
_entity_poly.entity_id
_entity_poly.type
_entity_poly.pdbx_seq_one_letter_code
_entity_poly.pdbx_strand_id
1 'polypeptide(L)'
;MPSTETEANKANIRRYVDEALNRGILDVIDEHLGEFAEQAKTRVRAWRTAFPDFHTTIETLVAEDDWVAYHVRHQGTHEGEFEGVAPSGRRVDFRTMVFNRIADGIVVENWGVHDHASVLAQLRAE
;
A
#
# COMPACT_ATOMS: atom_id res chain seq x y z
N MET A 1 -18.84 -12.98 -15.88
CA MET A 1 -17.80 -12.12 -16.49
C MET A 1 -17.72 -10.86 -15.65
N PRO A 2 -16.54 -10.41 -15.22
CA PRO A 2 -16.42 -9.13 -14.50
C PRO A 2 -16.92 -7.98 -15.39
N SER A 3 -17.52 -6.95 -14.79
CA SER A 3 -18.00 -5.78 -15.53
C SER A 3 -16.82 -4.93 -16.00
N THR A 4 -17.04 -4.05 -16.99
CA THR A 4 -16.05 -3.06 -17.43
C THR A 4 -15.57 -2.19 -16.27
N GLU A 5 -16.48 -1.85 -15.36
CA GLU A 5 -16.19 -1.07 -14.16
C GLU A 5 -15.31 -1.84 -13.17
N THR A 6 -15.58 -3.12 -12.95
CA THR A 6 -14.74 -4.00 -12.12
C THR A 6 -13.29 -4.05 -12.63
N GLU A 7 -13.10 -4.17 -13.95
CA GLU A 7 -11.75 -4.18 -14.54
C GLU A 7 -11.07 -2.80 -14.48
N ALA A 8 -11.83 -1.72 -14.64
CA ALA A 8 -11.33 -0.35 -14.44
C ALA A 8 -10.86 -0.14 -12.99
N ASN A 9 -11.65 -0.58 -12.02
CA ASN A 9 -11.32 -0.48 -10.59
C ASN A 9 -10.05 -1.29 -10.25
N LYS A 10 -9.90 -2.50 -10.81
CA LYS A 10 -8.65 -3.26 -10.67
C LYS A 10 -7.45 -2.55 -11.32
N ALA A 11 -7.62 -1.95 -12.49
CA ALA A 11 -6.57 -1.17 -13.15
C ALA A 11 -6.15 0.04 -12.30
N ASN A 12 -7.11 0.70 -11.67
CA ASN A 12 -6.89 1.80 -10.73
C ASN A 12 -5.99 1.37 -9.55
N ILE A 13 -6.31 0.24 -8.92
CA ILE A 13 -5.47 -0.30 -7.83
C ILE A 13 -4.05 -0.67 -8.32
N ARG A 14 -3.91 -1.25 -9.52
CA ARG A 14 -2.58 -1.55 -10.08
C ARG A 14 -1.76 -0.29 -10.28
N ARG A 15 -2.36 0.79 -10.80
CA ARG A 15 -1.71 2.08 -10.97
C ARG A 15 -1.30 2.68 -9.63
N TYR A 16 -2.19 2.65 -8.62
CA TYR A 16 -1.87 3.09 -7.27
C TYR A 16 -0.66 2.35 -6.69
N VAL A 17 -0.60 1.02 -6.81
CA VAL A 17 0.53 0.23 -6.30
C VAL A 17 1.83 0.57 -7.02
N ASP A 18 1.81 0.66 -8.35
CA ASP A 18 3.02 0.97 -9.12
C ASP A 18 3.50 2.42 -8.91
N GLU A 19 2.64 3.39 -9.19
CA GLU A 19 3.05 4.79 -9.24
C GLU A 19 3.18 5.39 -7.84
N ALA A 20 2.21 5.15 -6.96
CA ALA A 20 2.24 5.75 -5.62
C ALA A 20 3.15 4.96 -4.67
N LEU A 21 2.92 3.66 -4.48
CA LEU A 21 3.68 2.88 -3.48
C LEU A 21 5.12 2.61 -3.95
N ASN A 22 5.30 2.10 -5.17
CA ASN A 22 6.61 1.67 -5.67
C ASN A 22 7.47 2.83 -6.18
N ARG A 23 6.88 3.84 -6.83
CA ARG A 23 7.62 4.98 -7.40
C ARG A 23 7.53 6.26 -6.56
N GLY A 24 6.65 6.31 -5.56
CA GLY A 24 6.53 7.48 -4.68
C GLY A 24 5.89 8.70 -5.34
N ILE A 25 5.14 8.53 -6.44
CA ILE A 25 4.44 9.62 -7.14
C ILE A 25 3.18 9.96 -6.35
N LEU A 26 3.26 11.00 -5.53
CA LEU A 26 2.21 11.31 -4.55
C LEU A 26 0.95 11.90 -5.17
N ASP A 27 1.04 12.54 -6.33
CA ASP A 27 -0.13 13.13 -7.02
C ASP A 27 -1.15 12.07 -7.43
N VAL A 28 -0.67 10.85 -7.72
CA VAL A 28 -1.53 9.69 -8.01
C VAL A 28 -2.43 9.37 -6.81
N ILE A 29 -1.99 9.64 -5.59
CA ILE A 29 -2.77 9.36 -4.39
C ILE A 29 -4.04 10.22 -4.35
N ASP A 30 -3.95 11.49 -4.77
CA ASP A 30 -5.11 12.40 -4.83
C ASP A 30 -6.16 11.93 -5.83
N GLU A 31 -5.71 11.39 -6.95
CA GLU A 31 -6.59 10.87 -8.00
C GLU A 31 -7.34 9.59 -7.58
N HIS A 32 -6.89 8.89 -6.54
CA HIS A 32 -7.44 7.56 -6.17
C HIS A 32 -8.15 7.55 -4.82
N LEU A 33 -7.68 8.33 -3.83
CA LEU A 33 -8.03 8.10 -2.43
C LEU A 33 -8.94 9.17 -1.80
N GLY A 34 -9.38 10.20 -2.52
CA GLY A 34 -10.34 11.17 -2.00
C GLY A 34 -9.95 11.71 -0.62
N GLU A 35 -10.82 11.54 0.38
CA GLU A 35 -10.56 11.97 1.76
C GLU A 35 -9.39 11.24 2.46
N PHE A 36 -9.02 10.04 1.99
CA PHE A 36 -7.91 9.25 2.52
C PHE A 36 -6.54 9.66 1.98
N ALA A 37 -6.49 10.59 1.01
CA ALA A 37 -5.26 10.91 0.28
C ALA A 37 -4.13 11.43 1.18
N GLU A 38 -4.40 12.36 2.08
CA GLU A 38 -3.36 12.96 2.93
C GLU A 38 -2.75 11.96 3.92
N GLN A 39 -3.57 11.08 4.50
CA GLN A 39 -3.09 10.00 5.36
C GLN A 39 -2.21 9.02 4.56
N ALA A 40 -2.65 8.66 3.35
CA ALA A 40 -1.89 7.76 2.50
C ALA A 40 -0.55 8.36 2.04
N LYS A 41 -0.50 9.65 1.66
CA LYS A 41 0.76 10.34 1.33
C LYS A 41 1.73 10.32 2.49
N THR A 42 1.25 10.60 3.70
CA THR A 42 2.07 10.57 4.93
C THR A 42 2.66 9.19 5.14
N ARG A 43 1.84 8.14 5.01
CA ARG A 43 2.29 6.75 5.13
C ARG A 43 3.32 6.37 4.06
N VAL A 44 3.07 6.70 2.79
CA VAL A 44 4.01 6.42 1.68
C VAL A 44 5.35 7.10 1.91
N ARG A 45 5.35 8.38 2.33
CA ARG A 45 6.59 9.09 2.68
C ARG A 45 7.34 8.40 3.82
N ALA A 46 6.64 8.03 4.90
CA ALA A 46 7.26 7.36 6.04
C ALA A 46 7.93 6.03 5.64
N TRP A 47 7.21 5.19 4.88
CA TRP A 47 7.74 3.92 4.40
C TRP A 47 8.94 4.11 3.47
N ARG A 48 8.90 5.03 2.51
CA ARG A 48 10.03 5.25 1.58
C ARG A 48 11.24 5.90 2.25
N THR A 49 11.04 6.68 3.30
CA THR A 49 12.15 7.23 4.10
C THR A 49 12.82 6.15 4.93
N ALA A 50 12.04 5.28 5.57
CA ALA A 50 12.57 4.17 6.37
C ALA A 50 13.17 3.05 5.51
N PHE A 51 12.61 2.81 4.33
CA PHE A 51 12.96 1.75 3.40
C PHE A 51 13.11 2.32 1.98
N PRO A 52 14.28 2.88 1.61
CA PRO A 52 14.47 3.54 0.31
C PRO A 52 14.25 2.64 -0.91
N ASP A 53 14.48 1.34 -0.75
CA ASP A 53 14.25 0.28 -1.75
C ASP A 53 12.86 -0.39 -1.61
N PHE A 54 11.91 0.25 -0.91
CA PHE A 54 10.57 -0.30 -0.67
C PHE A 54 9.87 -0.69 -1.98
N HIS A 55 9.42 -1.94 -2.03
CA HIS A 55 8.70 -2.48 -3.17
C HIS A 55 7.48 -3.29 -2.70
N THR A 56 6.39 -3.12 -3.43
CA THR A 56 5.08 -3.75 -3.20
C THR A 56 4.69 -4.58 -4.41
N THR A 57 4.35 -5.84 -4.16
CA THR A 57 3.85 -6.78 -5.16
C THR A 57 2.41 -7.15 -4.82
N ILE A 58 1.52 -7.08 -5.81
CA ILE A 58 0.14 -7.58 -5.69
C ILE A 58 0.17 -9.11 -5.77
N GLU A 59 -0.12 -9.78 -4.66
CA GLU A 59 -0.25 -11.26 -4.62
C GLU A 59 -1.66 -11.68 -5.03
N THR A 60 -2.69 -10.92 -4.67
CA THR A 60 -4.07 -11.17 -5.06
C THR A 60 -4.83 -9.87 -5.25
N LEU A 61 -5.66 -9.81 -6.29
CA LEU A 61 -6.55 -8.68 -6.58
C LEU A 61 -7.88 -9.22 -7.11
N VAL A 62 -8.94 -8.97 -6.36
CA VAL A 62 -10.31 -9.36 -6.71
C VAL A 62 -11.20 -8.14 -6.66
N ALA A 63 -12.26 -8.15 -7.46
CA ALA A 63 -13.26 -7.10 -7.42
C ALA A 63 -14.62 -7.68 -7.80
N GLU A 64 -15.65 -7.13 -7.16
CA GLU A 64 -17.05 -7.49 -7.31
C GLU A 64 -17.86 -6.21 -7.06
N ASP A 65 -18.75 -5.87 -8.01
CA ASP A 65 -19.47 -4.59 -8.02
C ASP A 65 -18.52 -3.39 -7.82
N ASP A 66 -18.78 -2.56 -6.81
CA ASP A 66 -17.98 -1.40 -6.42
C ASP A 66 -16.84 -1.74 -5.44
N TRP A 67 -16.72 -2.99 -5.01
CA TRP A 67 -15.68 -3.42 -4.09
C TRP A 67 -14.45 -3.98 -4.82
N VAL A 68 -13.27 -3.57 -4.35
CA VAL A 68 -11.98 -4.14 -4.72
C VAL A 68 -11.22 -4.54 -3.48
N ALA A 69 -10.79 -5.80 -3.43
CA ALA A 69 -9.93 -6.31 -2.38
C ALA A 69 -8.57 -6.70 -2.93
N TYR A 70 -7.50 -6.34 -2.23
CA TYR A 70 -6.16 -6.75 -2.58
C TYR A 70 -5.35 -7.24 -1.38
N HIS A 71 -4.54 -8.25 -1.64
CA HIS A 71 -3.52 -8.77 -0.74
C HIS A 71 -2.16 -8.51 -1.40
N VAL A 72 -1.32 -7.75 -0.71
CA VAL A 72 -0.03 -7.29 -1.23
C VAL A 72 1.09 -7.69 -0.27
N ARG A 73 2.25 -8.00 -0.86
CA ARG A 73 3.51 -8.21 -0.16
C ARG A 73 4.37 -6.98 -0.30
N HIS A 74 4.98 -6.57 0.80
CA HIS A 74 5.93 -5.47 0.85
C HIS A 74 7.31 -5.98 1.24
N GLN A 75 8.34 -5.40 0.64
CA GLN A 75 9.73 -5.70 0.95
C GLN A 75 10.56 -4.41 0.94
N GLY A 76 11.61 -4.37 1.76
CA GLY A 76 12.55 -3.25 1.78
C GLY A 76 13.65 -3.46 2.81
N THR A 77 14.65 -2.60 2.80
CA THR A 77 15.83 -2.59 3.65
C THR A 77 15.75 -1.39 4.59
N HIS A 78 15.87 -1.63 5.89
CA HIS A 78 15.66 -0.61 6.93
C HIS A 78 16.89 0.33 7.04
N GLU A 79 16.85 1.45 6.33
CA GLU A 79 17.95 2.43 6.23
C GLU A 79 17.60 3.79 6.88
N GLY A 80 16.34 4.05 7.19
CA GLY A 80 15.89 5.20 7.99
C GLY A 80 15.32 4.77 9.34
N GLU A 81 14.90 5.74 10.17
CA GLU A 81 14.16 5.43 11.40
C GLU A 81 12.72 5.02 11.07
N PHE A 82 12.21 3.96 11.71
CA PHE A 82 10.83 3.51 11.57
C PHE A 82 10.21 3.19 12.92
N GLU A 83 9.11 3.87 13.26
CA GLU A 83 8.35 3.67 14.52
C GLU A 83 9.25 3.59 15.78
N GLY A 84 10.24 4.49 15.86
CA GLY A 84 11.19 4.58 16.98
C GLY A 84 12.30 3.52 16.97
N VAL A 85 12.45 2.75 15.90
CA VAL A 85 13.57 1.83 15.70
C VAL A 85 14.60 2.49 14.79
N ALA A 86 15.84 2.62 15.27
CA ALA A 86 16.97 3.13 14.50
C ALA A 86 17.27 2.23 13.28
N PRO A 87 17.86 2.78 12.19
CA PRO A 87 18.15 2.02 10.98
C PRO A 87 19.02 0.80 11.27
N SER A 88 18.48 -0.37 10.95
CA SER A 88 19.08 -1.66 11.34
C SER A 88 19.85 -2.34 10.21
N GLY A 89 19.68 -1.90 8.96
CA GLY A 89 20.17 -2.58 7.75
C GLY A 89 19.48 -3.91 7.44
N ARG A 90 18.50 -4.36 8.25
CA ARG A 90 17.75 -5.60 8.01
C ARG A 90 16.73 -5.43 6.90
N ARG A 91 16.49 -6.52 6.18
CA ARG A 91 15.39 -6.61 5.21
C ARG A 91 14.09 -6.99 5.93
N VAL A 92 12.99 -6.35 5.54
CA VAL A 92 11.65 -6.70 5.99
C VAL A 92 10.85 -7.36 4.86
N ASP A 93 9.94 -8.24 5.25
CA ASP A 93 9.00 -8.91 4.35
C ASP A 93 7.67 -9.12 5.08
N PHE A 94 6.61 -8.44 4.63
CA PHE A 94 5.31 -8.47 5.30
C PHE A 94 4.16 -8.31 4.32
N ARG A 95 2.93 -8.54 4.78
CA ARG A 95 1.72 -8.40 3.96
C ARG A 95 0.72 -7.41 4.54
N THR A 96 -0.11 -6.89 3.64
CA THR A 96 -1.28 -6.10 3.98
C THR A 96 -2.47 -6.57 3.15
N MET A 97 -3.66 -6.46 3.74
CA MET A 97 -4.93 -6.79 3.09
C MET A 97 -5.84 -5.60 3.19
N VAL A 98 -6.44 -5.19 2.07
CA VAL A 98 -7.30 -4.01 2.03
C VAL A 98 -8.54 -4.29 1.18
N PHE A 99 -9.69 -3.89 1.69
CA PHE A 99 -10.95 -3.74 0.96
C PHE A 99 -11.21 -2.26 0.70
N ASN A 100 -11.55 -1.93 -0.54
CA ASN A 100 -11.92 -0.59 -0.93
C ASN A 100 -13.26 -0.63 -1.64
N ARG A 101 -14.17 0.26 -1.28
CA ARG A 101 -15.33 0.56 -2.11
C ARG A 101 -15.01 1.77 -2.97
N ILE A 102 -15.25 1.67 -4.27
CA ILE A 102 -14.86 2.67 -5.26
C ILE A 102 -16.10 3.20 -5.97
N ALA A 103 -16.32 4.50 -5.91
CA ALA A 103 -17.37 5.21 -6.65
C ALA A 103 -16.73 6.28 -7.53
N ASP A 104 -17.14 6.33 -8.80
CA ASP A 104 -16.60 7.28 -9.79
C ASP A 104 -15.05 7.26 -9.90
N GLY A 105 -14.45 6.08 -9.69
CA GLY A 105 -12.99 5.89 -9.70
C GLY A 105 -12.26 6.31 -8.43
N ILE A 106 -12.97 6.79 -7.40
CA ILE A 106 -12.42 7.25 -6.12
C ILE A 106 -12.78 6.28 -4.99
N VAL A 107 -11.83 5.98 -4.11
CA VAL A 107 -12.08 5.21 -2.89
C VAL A 107 -12.94 6.04 -1.94
N VAL A 108 -14.13 5.53 -1.64
CA VAL A 108 -15.12 6.13 -0.74
C VAL A 108 -15.29 5.33 0.56
N GLU A 109 -14.67 4.16 0.64
CA GLU A 109 -14.62 3.35 1.85
C GLU A 109 -13.35 2.49 1.85
N ASN A 110 -12.68 2.38 2.99
CA ASN A 110 -11.41 1.67 3.11
C ASN A 110 -11.34 0.88 4.42
N TRP A 111 -11.14 -0.43 4.32
CA TRP A 111 -10.85 -1.31 5.46
C TRP A 111 -9.51 -2.01 5.21
N GLY A 112 -8.52 -1.75 6.06
CA GLY A 112 -7.16 -2.28 5.89
C GLY A 112 -6.63 -2.94 7.14
N VAL A 113 -5.92 -4.06 6.96
CA VAL A 113 -5.09 -4.69 8.00
C VAL A 113 -3.65 -4.69 7.53
N HIS A 114 -2.77 -4.18 8.39
CA HIS A 114 -1.34 -4.09 8.12
C HIS A 114 -0.56 -4.81 9.23
N ASP A 115 0.35 -5.71 8.86
CA ASP A 115 1.14 -6.50 9.82
C ASP A 115 2.38 -5.73 10.32
N HIS A 116 2.15 -4.62 11.03
CA HIS A 116 3.22 -3.81 11.63
C HIS A 116 3.98 -4.57 12.71
N ALA A 117 3.30 -5.49 13.42
CA ALA A 117 3.92 -6.29 14.47
C ALA A 117 5.04 -7.18 13.92
N SER A 118 4.83 -7.83 12.77
CA SER A 118 5.86 -8.62 12.09
C SER A 118 7.03 -7.75 11.64
N VAL A 119 6.77 -6.54 11.14
CA VAL A 119 7.82 -5.60 10.74
C VAL A 119 8.69 -5.26 11.95
N LEU A 120 8.09 -4.79 13.05
CA LEU A 120 8.83 -4.44 14.26
C LEU A 120 9.63 -5.62 14.84
N ALA A 121 9.07 -6.84 14.79
CA ALA A 121 9.77 -8.04 15.21
C ALA A 121 11.00 -8.32 14.33
N GLN A 122 10.90 -8.17 13.01
CA GLN A 122 12.01 -8.34 12.07
C GLN A 122 13.12 -7.29 12.29
N LEU A 123 12.73 -6.03 12.58
CA LEU A 123 13.69 -4.95 12.83
C LEU A 123 14.45 -5.09 14.16
N ARG A 124 13.81 -5.70 15.16
CA ARG A 124 14.36 -5.87 16.52
C ARG A 124 14.99 -7.22 16.78
N ALA A 125 14.93 -8.14 15.81
CA ALA A 125 15.60 -9.43 15.93
C ALA A 125 17.10 -9.21 16.19
N GLU A 126 17.74 -10.16 16.88
CA GLU A 126 19.20 -10.18 17.10
C GLU A 126 19.95 -10.71 15.88
#